data_AF-A0A822FZG0-F1
#
_entry.id   AF-A0A822FZG0-F1
#
_cell.length_a   1.000
_cell.length_b   1.000
_cell.length_c   1.000
_cell.angle_alpha   90.00
_cell.angle_beta   90.00
_cell.angle_gamma   90.00
#
_symmetry.space_group_name_H-M   'P 1'
#
loop_
_entity.id
_entity.type
_entity.pdbx_description
1 polymer ?
#
loop_
_entity_poly.entity_id
_entity_poly.type
_entity_poly.pdbx_seq_one_letter_code
_entity_poly.pdbx_strand_id
1 'polypeptide(L)'
;MLDDRGNTVAYLLYTYTRIRSIVRIADVDHNILTAIACDIDLNFEIEECELKLVKCIVKYSDVFTRVLGELSMHDLCDFMYQLAIMFNDFYDRCYYVEKDIITREVQINYRRILLSEVIANVLKQCFEVLGIQPLEQM
;
A
#
# COMPACT_ATOMS: atom_id res chain seq x y z
N MET A 1 -2.30 14.09 -18.86
CA MET A 1 -2.62 12.64 -18.93
C MET A 1 -1.40 11.76 -18.63
N LEU A 2 -0.19 12.11 -19.08
CA LEU A 2 1.06 11.38 -18.80
C LEU A 2 1.95 12.09 -17.75
N ASP A 3 1.34 12.94 -16.93
CA ASP A 3 2.08 13.64 -15.88
C ASP A 3 2.45 12.63 -14.79
N ASP A 4 3.69 12.71 -14.30
CA ASP A 4 4.21 11.87 -13.22
C ASP A 4 3.65 12.29 -11.85
N ARG A 5 2.91 13.41 -11.80
CA ARG A 5 2.25 13.94 -10.61
C ARG A 5 0.75 14.11 -10.82
N GLY A 6 0.00 14.01 -9.73
CA GLY A 6 -1.45 14.21 -9.71
C GLY A 6 -2.26 12.93 -9.93
N ASN A 7 -3.56 13.09 -10.15
CA ASN A 7 -4.50 11.97 -10.36
C ASN A 7 -4.34 11.38 -11.78
N THR A 8 -3.24 10.67 -12.00
CA THR A 8 -2.90 10.03 -13.28
C THR A 8 -2.59 8.55 -13.08
N VAL A 9 -2.83 7.76 -14.12
CA VAL A 9 -2.46 6.33 -14.12
C VAL A 9 -0.94 6.16 -13.95
N ALA A 10 -0.13 7.07 -14.50
CA ALA A 10 1.33 7.03 -14.34
C ALA A 10 1.75 7.13 -12.86
N TYR A 11 1.13 8.05 -12.11
CA TYR A 11 1.39 8.20 -10.67
C TYR A 11 0.96 6.96 -9.87
N LEU A 12 -0.19 6.37 -10.21
CA LEU A 12 -0.70 5.17 -9.55
C LEU A 12 0.20 3.95 -9.83
N LEU A 13 0.64 3.77 -11.08
CA LEU A 13 1.56 2.69 -11.47
C LEU A 13 2.92 2.84 -10.78
N TYR A 14 3.45 4.06 -10.71
CA TYR A 14 4.68 4.35 -9.97
C TYR A 14 4.54 4.03 -8.47
N THR A 15 3.40 4.40 -7.88
CA THR A 15 3.15 4.07 -6.46
C THR A 15 3.09 2.57 -6.24
N TYR A 16 2.42 1.83 -7.13
CA TYR A 16 2.36 0.37 -7.09
C TYR A 16 3.74 -0.29 -7.23
N THR A 17 4.56 0.16 -8.17
CA THR A 17 5.91 -0.41 -8.38
C THR A 17 6.84 -0.11 -7.21
N ARG A 18 6.73 1.08 -6.60
CA ARG A 18 7.43 1.45 -5.36
C ARG A 18 7.07 0.52 -4.20
N ILE A 19 5.78 0.23 -4.00
CA ILE A 19 5.32 -0.73 -2.99
C ILE A 19 5.95 -2.10 -3.22
N ARG A 20 5.88 -2.63 -4.45
CA ARG A 20 6.46 -3.93 -4.79
C ARG A 20 7.98 -3.96 -4.59
N SER A 21 8.66 -2.84 -4.79
CA SER A 21 10.10 -2.72 -4.53
C SER A 21 10.42 -2.91 -3.04
N ILE A 22 9.64 -2.32 -2.13
CA ILE A 22 9.86 -2.45 -0.68
C ILE A 22 9.77 -3.91 -0.25
N VAL A 23 8.72 -4.61 -0.70
CA VAL A 23 8.50 -6.02 -0.37
C VAL A 23 9.64 -6.88 -0.88
N ARG A 24 10.16 -6.59 -2.09
CA ARG A 24 11.35 -7.28 -2.63
C ARG A 24 12.63 -6.99 -1.86
N ILE A 25 12.89 -5.72 -1.51
CA ILE A 25 14.11 -5.33 -0.79
C ILE A 25 14.16 -5.95 0.60
N ALA A 26 13.00 -6.11 1.23
CA ALA A 26 12.90 -6.75 2.53
C ALA A 26 13.17 -8.27 2.48
N ASP A 27 13.26 -8.87 1.29
CA ASP A 27 13.52 -10.31 1.05
C ASP A 27 12.64 -11.24 1.90
N VAL A 28 11.39 -10.81 2.14
CA VAL A 28 10.45 -11.56 2.97
C VAL A 28 9.64 -12.49 2.09
N ASP A 29 9.82 -13.80 2.29
CA ASP A 29 9.00 -14.82 1.64
C ASP A 29 7.52 -14.61 2.02
N HIS A 30 6.61 -14.81 1.06
CA HIS A 30 5.16 -14.68 1.27
C HIS A 30 4.67 -15.61 2.39
N ASN A 31 5.30 -16.78 2.55
CA ASN A 31 5.02 -17.71 3.63
C ASN A 31 5.33 -17.12 5.01
N ILE A 32 6.42 -16.34 5.11
CA ILE A 32 6.82 -15.65 6.34
C ILE A 32 5.83 -14.54 6.66
N LEU A 33 5.42 -13.74 5.66
CA LEU A 33 4.40 -12.70 5.86
C LEU A 33 3.08 -13.28 6.35
N THR A 34 2.66 -14.43 5.81
CA THR A 34 1.42 -15.10 6.21
C THR A 34 1.49 -15.61 7.65
N ALA A 35 2.61 -16.22 8.05
CA ALA A 35 2.82 -16.67 9.42
C ALA A 35 2.81 -15.50 10.42
N ILE A 36 3.49 -14.39 10.06
CA ILE A 36 3.50 -13.17 10.88
C ILE A 36 2.09 -12.58 10.99
N ALA A 37 1.32 -12.55 9.90
CA ALA A 37 -0.05 -12.03 9.91
C ALA A 37 -0.95 -12.77 10.91
N CYS A 38 -0.72 -14.06 11.15
CA CYS A 38 -1.48 -14.86 12.11
C CYS A 38 -1.11 -14.59 13.58
N ASP A 39 0.09 -14.09 13.86
CA ASP A 39 0.65 -13.94 15.21
C ASP A 39 1.04 -12.49 15.53
N ILE A 40 0.52 -11.51 14.77
CA ILE A 40 0.75 -10.10 15.04
C ILE A 40 0.07 -9.72 16.36
N ASP A 41 0.89 -9.37 17.34
CA ASP A 41 0.42 -8.63 18.51
C ASP A 41 -0.12 -7.26 18.08
N LEU A 42 -1.37 -6.96 18.44
CA LEU A 42 -2.03 -5.69 18.14
C LEU A 42 -1.77 -4.60 19.20
N ASN A 43 -1.04 -4.93 20.27
CA ASN A 43 -0.71 -3.99 21.33
C ASN A 43 0.60 -3.23 21.01
N PHE A 44 0.51 -2.23 20.13
CA PHE A 44 1.64 -1.41 19.73
C PHE A 44 1.26 0.04 19.48
N GLU A 45 2.26 0.92 19.48
CA GLU A 45 2.06 2.31 19.10
C GLU A 45 1.86 2.40 17.58
N ILE A 46 0.68 2.89 17.19
CA ILE A 46 0.32 3.10 15.79
C ILE A 46 0.59 4.56 15.47
N GLU A 47 1.39 4.81 14.44
CA GLU A 47 1.63 6.17 13.97
C GLU A 47 0.40 6.75 13.27
N GLU A 48 0.26 8.08 13.27
CA GLU A 48 -0.86 8.74 12.61
C GLU A 48 -0.89 8.44 11.10
N CYS A 49 0.29 8.24 10.45
CA CYS A 49 0.39 7.79 9.06
C CYS A 49 -0.34 6.46 8.84
N GLU A 50 -0.01 5.47 9.67
CA GLU A 50 -0.56 4.11 9.60
C GLU A 50 -2.07 4.12 9.82
N LEU A 51 -2.54 4.85 10.84
CA LEU A 51 -3.96 4.88 11.17
C LEU A 51 -4.80 5.50 10.04
N LYS A 52 -4.31 6.58 9.40
CA LYS A 52 -4.96 7.20 8.25
C LYS A 52 -5.06 6.23 7.07
N LEU A 53 -3.97 5.51 6.81
CA LEU A 53 -3.87 4.56 5.72
C LEU A 53 -4.81 3.36 5.91
N VAL A 54 -4.83 2.77 7.11
CA VAL A 54 -5.75 1.67 7.44
C VAL A 54 -7.21 2.10 7.31
N LYS A 55 -7.56 3.30 7.80
CA LYS A 55 -8.91 3.86 7.63
C LYS A 55 -9.29 4.06 6.17
N CYS A 56 -8.32 4.38 5.29
CA CYS A 56 -8.58 4.47 3.85
C CYS A 56 -8.88 3.09 3.26
N ILE A 57 -8.07 2.08 3.59
CA ILE A 57 -8.27 0.70 3.10
C ILE A 57 -9.65 0.17 3.47
N VAL A 58 -10.15 0.45 4.69
CA VAL A 58 -11.50 0.01 5.12
C VAL A 58 -12.61 0.56 4.21
N LYS A 59 -12.44 1.75 3.62
CA LYS A 59 -13.44 2.34 2.71
C LYS A 59 -13.54 1.61 1.37
N TYR A 60 -12.63 0.69 1.07
CA TYR A 60 -12.61 -0.07 -0.17
C TYR A 60 -13.96 -0.74 -0.46
N SER A 61 -14.57 -1.42 0.52
CA SER A 61 -15.88 -2.08 0.36
C SER A 61 -17.01 -1.09 0.03
N ASP A 62 -16.97 0.08 0.65
CA ASP A 62 -17.99 1.11 0.48
C ASP A 62 -17.88 1.75 -0.91
N VAL A 63 -16.64 1.95 -1.39
CA VAL A 63 -16.37 2.41 -2.76
C VAL A 63 -16.94 1.43 -3.77
N PHE A 64 -16.69 0.12 -3.63
CA PHE A 64 -17.24 -0.89 -4.54
C PHE A 64 -18.77 -0.94 -4.50
N THR A 65 -19.38 -0.79 -3.33
CA THR A 65 -20.84 -0.72 -3.20
C THR A 65 -21.42 0.45 -3.98
N ARG A 66 -20.77 1.63 -3.92
CA ARG A 66 -21.17 2.82 -4.70
C ARG A 66 -20.95 2.63 -6.20
N VAL A 67 -19.78 2.13 -6.61
CA VAL A 67 -19.46 1.85 -8.02
C VAL A 67 -20.49 0.89 -8.63
N LEU A 68 -20.89 -0.16 -7.91
CA LEU A 68 -21.89 -1.12 -8.39
C LEU A 68 -23.31 -0.56 -8.42
N GLY A 69 -23.67 0.29 -7.45
CA GLY A 69 -25.00 0.90 -7.36
C GLY A 69 -25.22 2.03 -8.37
N GLU A 70 -24.20 2.84 -8.62
CA GLU A 70 -24.30 4.08 -9.42
C GLU A 70 -23.54 4.01 -10.76
N LEU A 71 -22.84 2.90 -11.03
CA LEU A 71 -21.94 2.73 -12.20
C LEU A 71 -20.88 3.82 -12.30
N SER A 72 -20.46 4.33 -11.14
CA SER A 72 -19.58 5.47 -10.99
C SER A 72 -18.11 5.05 -10.90
N MET A 73 -17.46 4.83 -12.05
CA MET A 73 -16.04 4.41 -12.08
C MET A 73 -15.06 5.49 -11.58
N HIS A 74 -15.46 6.76 -11.58
CA HIS A 74 -14.61 7.84 -11.10
C HIS A 74 -14.38 7.77 -9.58
N ASP A 75 -15.36 7.26 -8.80
CA ASP A 75 -15.18 7.02 -7.37
C ASP A 75 -14.04 6.02 -7.09
N LEU A 76 -13.88 5.01 -7.95
CA LEU A 76 -12.78 4.05 -7.84
C LEU A 76 -11.43 4.72 -8.10
N CYS A 77 -11.36 5.56 -9.14
CA CYS A 77 -10.14 6.32 -9.45
C CYS A 77 -9.75 7.27 -8.32
N ASP A 78 -10.72 8.00 -7.75
CA ASP A 78 -10.49 8.91 -6.64
C ASP A 78 -10.04 8.18 -5.38
N PHE A 79 -10.62 7.00 -5.10
CA PHE A 79 -10.16 6.13 -4.03
C PHE A 79 -8.71 5.69 -4.24
N MET A 80 -8.36 5.20 -5.43
CA MET A 80 -6.99 4.76 -5.74
C MET A 80 -5.99 5.91 -5.56
N TYR A 81 -6.35 7.12 -6.00
CA TYR A 81 -5.49 8.29 -5.86
C TYR A 81 -5.31 8.71 -4.40
N GLN A 82 -6.38 8.72 -3.60
CA GLN A 82 -6.30 8.97 -2.16
C GLN A 82 -5.43 7.93 -1.45
N LEU A 83 -5.60 6.65 -1.80
CA LEU A 83 -4.81 5.55 -1.24
C LEU A 83 -3.31 5.73 -1.58
N ALA A 84 -2.98 6.12 -2.81
CA ALA A 84 -1.62 6.38 -3.24
C ALA A 84 -0.99 7.58 -2.52
N ILE A 85 -1.73 8.67 -2.31
CA ILE A 85 -1.26 9.82 -1.52
C ILE A 85 -0.96 9.40 -0.08
N MET A 86 -1.89 8.70 0.57
CA MET A 86 -1.72 8.25 1.96
C MET A 86 -0.59 7.24 2.11
N PHE A 87 -0.40 6.36 1.12
CA PHE A 87 0.74 5.45 1.10
C PHE A 87 2.06 6.20 1.01
N ASN A 88 2.17 7.24 0.18
CA ASN A 88 3.41 8.01 0.07
C ASN A 88 3.72 8.77 1.38
N ASP A 89 2.74 9.37 2.04
CA ASP A 89 2.93 9.99 3.38
C ASP A 89 3.35 8.95 4.43
N PHE A 90 2.77 7.75 4.38
CA PHE A 90 3.21 6.62 5.21
C PHE A 90 4.65 6.21 4.90
N TYR A 91 5.02 6.04 3.63
CA TYR A 91 6.38 5.67 3.26
C TYR A 91 7.42 6.67 3.75
N ASP A 92 7.12 7.97 3.66
CA ASP A 92 8.08 9.02 3.98
C ASP A 92 8.28 9.20 5.51
N ARG A 93 7.28 8.84 6.33
CA ARG A 93 7.32 9.01 7.79
C ARG A 93 7.64 7.75 8.58
N CYS A 94 7.11 6.61 8.12
CA CYS A 94 7.09 5.37 8.85
C CYS A 94 8.23 4.44 8.30
N TYR A 95 9.33 4.25 9.04
CA TYR A 95 10.51 3.47 8.61
C TYR A 95 10.26 1.95 8.51
N TYR A 96 10.71 1.31 7.43
CA TYR A 96 10.59 -0.15 7.22
C TYR A 96 11.77 -0.96 7.74
N VAL A 97 12.95 -0.36 7.70
CA VAL A 97 14.21 -0.98 8.11
C VAL A 97 14.97 0.04 8.94
N GLU A 98 15.17 -0.26 10.21
CA GLU A 98 15.95 0.56 11.11
C GLU A 98 17.32 -0.11 11.30
N LYS A 99 18.39 0.63 11.01
CA LYS A 99 19.75 0.17 11.25
C LYS A 99 20.30 0.92 12.44
N ASP A 100 20.58 0.20 13.51
CA ASP A 100 21.27 0.78 14.65
C ASP A 100 22.72 1.08 14.26
N ILE A 101 23.11 2.35 14.38
CA ILE A 101 24.43 2.85 13.97
C ILE A 101 25.54 2.29 14.87
N ILE A 102 25.20 1.93 16.12
CA ILE A 102 26.11 1.50 17.17
C ILE A 102 26.23 -0.02 17.17
N THR A 103 25.10 -0.75 17.19
CA THR A 103 25.09 -2.22 17.25
C THR A 103 25.18 -2.90 15.88
N ARG A 104 24.95 -2.15 14.79
CA ARG A 104 24.80 -2.66 13.41
C ARG A 104 23.66 -3.66 13.24
N GLU A 105 22.76 -3.77 14.22
CA GLU A 105 21.58 -4.60 14.11
C GLU A 105 20.58 -3.97 13.14
N VAL A 106 19.98 -4.82 12.31
CA VAL A 106 18.96 -4.42 11.34
C VAL A 106 17.62 -4.91 11.86
N GLN A 107 16.76 -3.98 12.27
CA GLN A 107 15.39 -4.28 12.65
C GLN A 107 14.47 -4.05 11.45
N ILE A 108 13.80 -5.12 11.02
CA ILE A 108 12.82 -5.07 9.93
C ILE A 108 11.44 -4.98 10.54
N ASN A 109 10.69 -3.97 10.13
CA ASN A 109 9.34 -3.73 10.62
C ASN A 109 8.33 -4.51 9.76
N TYR A 110 8.18 -5.80 10.05
CA TYR A 110 7.34 -6.72 9.25
C TYR A 110 5.88 -6.30 9.13
N ARG A 111 5.33 -5.59 10.13
CA ARG A 111 3.95 -5.08 10.10
C ARG A 111 3.74 -4.03 9.01
N ARG A 112 4.70 -3.12 8.85
CA ARG A 112 4.68 -2.09 7.79
C ARG A 112 4.81 -2.70 6.41
N ILE A 113 5.60 -3.76 6.29
CA ILE A 113 5.72 -4.55 5.05
C ILE A 113 4.39 -5.24 4.75
N LEU A 114 3.77 -5.87 5.74
CA LEU A 114 2.46 -6.51 5.58
C LEU A 114 1.38 -5.51 5.15
N LEU A 115 1.33 -4.33 5.78
CA LEU A 115 0.40 -3.27 5.40
C LEU A 115 0.62 -2.81 3.96
N SER A 116 1.87 -2.70 3.54
CA SER A 116 2.23 -2.37 2.15
C SER A 116 1.78 -3.43 1.17
N GLU A 117 1.93 -4.71 1.52
CA GLU A 117 1.47 -5.84 0.70
C GLU A 117 -0.06 -5.83 0.53
N VAL A 118 -0.81 -5.53 1.60
CA VAL A 118 -2.27 -5.35 1.53
C VAL A 118 -2.64 -4.25 0.52
N ILE A 119 -1.96 -3.11 0.57
CA ILE A 119 -2.21 -1.97 -0.33
C ILE A 119 -1.89 -2.34 -1.78
N ALA A 120 -0.78 -3.06 -2.01
CA ALA A 120 -0.44 -3.55 -3.33
C ALA A 120 -1.56 -4.42 -3.92
N ASN A 121 -2.11 -5.32 -3.09
CA ASN A 121 -3.18 -6.21 -3.53
C ASN A 121 -4.50 -5.46 -3.80
N VAL A 122 -4.84 -4.47 -2.98
CA VAL A 122 -5.99 -3.58 -3.23
C VAL A 122 -5.82 -2.82 -4.54
N LEU A 123 -4.66 -2.18 -4.76
CA LEU A 123 -4.38 -1.45 -6.00
C LEU A 123 -4.43 -2.36 -7.23
N LYS A 124 -3.87 -3.57 -7.13
CA LYS A 124 -3.91 -4.57 -8.20
C LYS A 124 -5.35 -4.92 -8.58
N GLN A 125 -6.21 -5.20 -7.59
CA GLN A 125 -7.62 -5.49 -7.83
C GLN A 125 -8.35 -4.31 -8.50
N CYS A 126 -8.08 -3.08 -8.05
CA CYS A 126 -8.66 -1.90 -8.70
C CYS A 126 -8.18 -1.73 -10.14
N PHE A 127 -6.89 -1.96 -10.43
CA PHE A 127 -6.35 -1.91 -11.78
C PHE A 127 -7.01 -2.96 -12.69
N GLU A 128 -7.20 -4.18 -12.20
CA GLU A 128 -7.88 -5.25 -12.94
C GLU A 128 -9.32 -4.85 -13.29
N VAL A 129 -10.06 -4.24 -12.35
CA VAL A 129 -11.42 -3.70 -12.59
C VAL A 129 -11.42 -2.60 -13.66
N LEU A 130 -10.38 -1.76 -13.69
CA LEU A 130 -10.22 -0.71 -14.70
C LEU A 130 -9.65 -1.21 -16.03
N GLY A 131 -9.29 -2.50 -16.14
CA GLY A 131 -8.63 -3.06 -17.32
C GLY A 131 -7.20 -2.57 -17.54
N ILE A 132 -6.54 -2.10 -16.48
CA ILE A 132 -5.15 -1.64 -16.51
C ILE A 132 -4.26 -2.78 -16.04
N GLN A 133 -3.22 -3.10 -16.82
CA GLN A 133 -2.24 -4.10 -16.41
C GLN A 133 -1.15 -3.45 -15.54
N PRO A 134 -1.04 -3.80 -14.24
CA PRO A 134 0.00 -3.23 -13.39
C PRO A 134 1.38 -3.79 -13.76
N LEU A 135 2.40 -2.93 -13.66
CA LEU A 135 3.79 -3.32 -13.83
C LEU A 135 4.37 -3.76 -12.48
N GLU A 136 5.00 -4.92 -12.41
CA GLU A 136 5.65 -5.37 -11.17
C GLU A 136 6.99 -4.65 -10.93
N GLN A 137 7.61 -4.16 -12.01
CA GLN A 137 8.87 -3.43 -12.01
C GLN A 137 8.77 -2.30 -13.02
N MET A 138 9.34 -1.15 -12.65
CA MET A 138 9.45 0.04 -13.50
C MET A 138 10.91 0.47 -13.54
#